data_AF-A0A391NSK7-F1
#
_entry.id   AF-A0A391NSK7-F1
#
_cell.length_a   1.000
_cell.length_b   1.000
_cell.length_c   1.000
_cell.angle_alpha   90.00
_cell.angle_beta   90.00
_cell.angle_gamma   90.00
#
_symmetry.space_group_name_H-M   'P 1'
#
loop_
_entity.id
_entity.type
_entity.pdbx_description
1 polymer ?
#
loop_
_entity_poly.entity_id
_entity_poly.type
_entity_poly.pdbx_seq_one_letter_code
_entity_poly.pdbx_strand_id
1 'polypeptide(L)'
;MEREGRELLAEQRRQLRQDKARPIIDGLHSWMLGQRQKVPEGSAIAKALDYSLKRWAALVRYLDDGNLPIDNNWIEVRHEVA
;
A
#
# COMPACT_ATOMS: atom_id res chain seq x y z
N MET A 1 1.44 -7.50 12.53
CA MET A 1 2.17 -8.07 11.37
C MET A 1 3.48 -7.34 11.05
N GLU A 2 3.49 -6.07 10.65
CA GLU A 2 4.76 -5.42 10.22
C GLU A 2 5.76 -5.26 11.37
N ARG A 3 5.29 -5.08 12.61
CA ARG A 3 6.15 -5.13 13.81
C ARG A 3 6.76 -6.52 14.02
N GLU A 4 5.97 -7.59 13.86
CA GLU A 4 6.45 -8.99 13.91
C GLU A 4 7.43 -9.29 12.77
N GLY A 5 7.22 -8.69 11.60
CA GLY A 5 8.04 -8.89 10.41
C GLY A 5 9.42 -8.23 10.46
N ARG A 6 9.71 -7.35 11.44
CA ARG A 6 10.98 -6.61 11.50
C ARG A 6 12.19 -7.52 11.61
N GLU A 7 12.07 -8.59 12.40
CA GLU A 7 13.13 -9.56 12.67
C GLU A 7 13.14 -10.73 11.68
N LEU A 8 12.17 -10.79 10.76
CA LEU A 8 12.06 -11.85 9.76
C LEU A 8 12.96 -11.59 8.56
N LEU A 9 13.46 -12.66 7.94
CA LEU A 9 14.12 -12.57 6.63
C LEU A 9 13.15 -12.06 5.58
N ALA A 10 13.67 -11.45 4.51
CA ALA A 10 12.86 -10.86 3.45
C ALA A 10 11.79 -11.83 2.90
N GLU A 11 12.15 -13.08 2.67
CA GLU A 11 11.22 -14.10 2.17
C GLU A 11 10.07 -14.39 3.16
N GLN A 12 10.40 -14.55 4.44
CA GLN A 12 9.41 -14.79 5.49
C GLN A 12 8.48 -13.58 5.68
N ARG A 13 9.04 -12.37 5.55
CA ARG A 13 8.29 -11.12 5.58
C ARG A 13 7.35 -11.00 4.39
N ARG A 14 7.81 -11.37 3.19
CA ARG A 14 6.96 -11.45 1.99
C ARG A 14 5.81 -12.43 2.23
N GLN A 15 6.09 -13.64 2.73
CA GLN A 15 5.06 -14.64 2.99
C GLN A 15 4.04 -14.12 4.02
N LEU A 16 4.50 -13.53 5.12
CA LEU A 16 3.62 -12.93 6.13
C LEU A 16 2.70 -11.85 5.53
N ARG A 17 3.21 -11.04 4.58
CA ARG A 17 2.42 -10.04 3.86
C ARG A 17 1.42 -10.67 2.90
N GLN A 18 1.82 -11.71 2.17
CA GLN A 18 0.89 -12.45 1.29
C GLN A 18 -0.24 -13.11 2.11
N ASP A 19 0.05 -13.63 3.30
CA ASP A 19 -0.95 -14.32 4.11
C ASP A 19 -1.90 -13.34 4.82
N LYS A 20 -1.37 -12.23 5.36
CA LYS A 20 -2.13 -11.31 6.23
C LYS A 20 -2.55 -10.01 5.54
N ALA A 21 -1.67 -9.42 4.72
CA ALA A 21 -1.88 -8.10 4.14
C ALA A 21 -2.67 -8.16 2.82
N ARG A 22 -2.27 -9.10 1.95
CA ARG A 22 -2.84 -9.26 0.61
C ARG A 22 -4.37 -9.33 0.60
N PRO A 23 -5.06 -10.17 1.41
CA PRO A 23 -6.52 -10.23 1.37
C PRO A 23 -7.18 -8.90 1.76
N ILE A 24 -6.58 -8.13 2.67
CA ILE A 24 -7.09 -6.82 3.10
C ILE A 24 -6.91 -5.79 1.98
N ILE A 25 -5.72 -5.77 1.37
CA ILE A 25 -5.37 -4.87 0.28
C ILE A 25 -6.23 -5.14 -0.96
N ASP A 26 -6.45 -6.41 -1.30
CA ASP A 26 -7.33 -6.81 -2.41
C ASP A 26 -8.79 -6.38 -2.14
N GLY A 27 -9.27 -6.57 -0.91
CA GLY A 27 -10.59 -6.09 -0.50
C GLY A 27 -10.73 -4.57 -0.60
N LEU A 28 -9.70 -3.81 -0.19
CA LEU A 28 -9.66 -2.36 -0.35
C LEU A 28 -9.71 -1.96 -1.83
N HIS A 29 -8.96 -2.64 -2.70
CA HIS A 29 -8.96 -2.36 -4.13
C HIS A 29 -10.35 -2.53 -4.74
N SER A 30 -10.99 -3.67 -4.47
CA SER A 30 -12.34 -3.96 -4.94
C SER A 30 -13.35 -2.93 -4.41
N TRP A 31 -13.22 -2.53 -3.15
CA TRP A 31 -14.05 -1.48 -2.58
C TRP A 31 -13.84 -0.13 -3.29
N MET A 32 -12.60 0.29 -3.52
CA MET A 32 -12.29 1.54 -4.21
C MET A 32 -12.84 1.58 -5.64
N LEU A 33 -12.70 0.48 -6.39
CA LEU A 33 -13.28 0.35 -7.72
C LEU A 33 -14.82 0.42 -7.68
N GLY A 34 -15.44 -0.21 -6.68
CA GLY A 34 -16.89 -0.15 -6.47
C GLY A 34 -17.39 1.24 -6.05
N GLN A 35 -16.65 1.95 -5.21
CA GLN A 35 -16.98 3.33 -4.83
C GLN A 35 -16.84 4.29 -6.02
N ARG A 36 -15.81 4.11 -6.84
CA ARG A 36 -15.55 5.01 -7.96
C ARG A 36 -16.70 5.03 -8.98
N GLN A 37 -17.41 3.92 -9.13
CA GLN A 37 -18.60 3.81 -10.00
C GLN A 37 -19.83 4.54 -9.44
N LYS A 38 -19.88 4.77 -8.14
CA LYS A 38 -21.03 5.41 -7.45
C LYS A 38 -20.84 6.91 -7.26
N VAL A 39 -19.60 7.38 -7.30
CA VAL A 39 -19.23 8.76 -7.04
C VAL A 39 -19.32 9.58 -8.34
N PRO A 40 -19.99 10.76 -8.32
CA PRO A 40 -20.07 11.62 -9.50
C PRO A 40 -18.69 12.06 -10.00
N GLU A 41 -18.57 12.10 -11.33
CA GLU A 41 -17.40 12.63 -12.03
C GLU A 41 -17.05 14.05 -11.58
N GLY A 42 -15.76 14.36 -11.54
CA GLY A 42 -15.25 15.69 -11.18
C GLY A 42 -15.29 16.04 -9.70
N SER A 43 -15.95 15.23 -8.86
CA SER A 43 -15.93 15.41 -7.40
C SER A 43 -14.53 15.22 -6.82
N ALA A 44 -14.27 15.81 -5.65
CA ALA A 44 -13.01 15.64 -4.95
C ALA A 44 -12.74 14.17 -4.59
N ILE A 45 -13.79 13.41 -4.26
CA ILE A 45 -13.70 11.98 -3.94
C ILE A 45 -13.34 11.17 -5.20
N ALA A 46 -13.96 11.45 -6.35
CA ALA A 46 -13.61 10.79 -7.61
C ALA A 46 -12.13 11.01 -7.95
N LYS A 47 -11.66 12.26 -7.85
CA LYS A 47 -10.24 12.60 -8.10
C LYS A 47 -9.29 11.87 -7.15
N ALA A 48 -9.63 11.77 -5.88
CA ALA A 48 -8.82 11.05 -4.89
C ALA A 48 -8.76 9.53 -5.22
N LEU A 49 -9.90 8.92 -5.52
CA LEU A 49 -9.97 7.51 -5.91
C LEU A 49 -9.17 7.25 -7.20
N ASP A 50 -9.34 8.09 -8.22
CA ASP A 50 -8.60 7.97 -9.49
C ASP A 50 -7.10 8.08 -9.30
N TYR A 51 -6.66 9.04 -8.47
CA TYR A 51 -5.25 9.22 -8.15
C TYR A 51 -4.65 7.99 -7.47
N SER A 52 -5.35 7.45 -6.46
CA SER A 52 -4.90 6.26 -5.75
C SER A 52 -4.91 5.02 -6.64
N LEU A 53 -5.98 4.79 -7.42
CA LEU A 53 -6.10 3.64 -8.33
C LEU A 53 -5.03 3.69 -9.43
N LYS A 54 -4.72 4.87 -9.98
CA LYS A 54 -3.63 5.05 -10.97
C LYS A 54 -2.26 4.67 -10.41
N ARG A 55 -2.06 4.76 -9.10
CA ARG A 55 -0.80 4.45 -8.40
C ARG A 55 -0.83 3.12 -7.68
N TRP A 56 -1.87 2.32 -7.86
CA TRP A 56 -2.11 1.10 -7.10
C TRP A 56 -0.91 0.15 -7.08
N ALA A 57 -0.33 -0.14 -8.25
CA ALA A 57 0.83 -1.03 -8.38
C ALA A 57 2.04 -0.56 -7.54
N ALA A 58 2.25 0.74 -7.40
CA ALA A 58 3.31 1.29 -6.55
C ALA A 58 2.95 1.15 -5.05
N LEU A 59 1.69 1.40 -4.68
CA LEU A 59 1.20 1.32 -3.31
C LEU A 59 1.29 -0.10 -2.73
N VAL A 60 1.11 -1.12 -3.56
CA VAL A 60 1.09 -2.52 -3.10
C VAL A 60 2.42 -3.25 -3.31
N ARG A 61 3.44 -2.61 -3.92
CA ARG A 61 4.71 -3.25 -4.25
C ARG A 61 5.44 -3.86 -3.05
N TYR A 62 5.27 -3.28 -1.86
CA TYR A 62 5.87 -3.80 -0.63
C TYR A 62 5.36 -5.21 -0.25
N LEU A 63 4.21 -5.63 -0.76
CA LEU A 63 3.67 -6.98 -0.56
C LEU A 63 4.53 -8.05 -1.22
N ASP A 64 5.13 -7.70 -2.36
CA ASP A 64 5.85 -8.64 -3.22
C ASP A 64 7.37 -8.61 -2.97
N ASP A 65 7.87 -7.57 -2.32
CA ASP A 65 9.28 -7.43 -1.94
C ASP A 65 9.44 -7.25 -0.43
N GLY A 66 9.92 -8.30 0.24
CA GLY A 66 10.17 -8.29 1.68
C GLY A 66 11.32 -7.35 2.12
N ASN A 67 12.12 -6.83 1.18
CA ASN A 67 13.14 -5.83 1.47
C ASN A 67 12.58 -4.40 1.48
N LEU A 68 11.41 -4.19 0.89
CA LEU A 68 10.76 -2.88 0.92
C LEU A 68 10.12 -2.65 2.30
N PRO A 69 10.46 -1.54 2.99
CA PRO A 69 9.73 -1.11 4.16
C PRO A 69 8.32 -0.67 3.75
N ILE A 70 7.35 -0.88 4.65
CA ILE A 70 5.97 -0.40 4.45
C ILE A 70 5.88 1.12 4.69
N ASP A 71 6.77 1.65 5.51
CA ASP A 71 6.87 3.05 5.88
C ASP A 71 8.00 3.75 5.14
N ASN A 72 7.76 5.01 4.77
CA ASN A 72 8.71 5.86 4.05
C ASN A 72 9.68 6.60 5.01
N ASN A 73 9.84 6.10 6.24
CA ASN A 73 10.53 6.82 7.32
C ASN A 73 12.01 7.12 6.98
N TRP A 74 12.61 6.37 6.04
CA TRP A 74 13.95 6.64 5.51
C TRP A 74 14.06 7.90 4.65
N ILE A 75 12.99 8.32 3.96
CA ILE A 75 13.00 9.56 3.18
C ILE A 75 12.81 10.78 4.09
N GLU A 76 12.05 10.66 5.18
CA GLU A 76 11.82 11.74 6.14
C GLU A 76 13.11 12.09 6.91
N VAL A 77 13.86 11.09 7.38
CA VAL A 77 15.16 11.30 8.06
C VAL A 77 16.21 11.96 7.16
N ARG A 78 16.11 11.83 5.83
CA ARG A 78 17.07 12.43 4.89
C ARG A 78 16.79 13.92 4.59
N HIS A 79 15.61 14.43 4.92
CA HIS A 79 15.26 15.85 4.72
C HIS A 79 15.53 16.73 5.96
N GLU A 80 15.88 16.16 7.11
CA GLU A 80 16.19 16.92 8.35
C GLU A 80 17.70 17.14 8.59
N VAL A 81 18.56 16.70 7.66
CA VAL A 81 20.02 16.87 7.70
C VAL A 81 20.59 17.56 6.44
N ALA A 82 19.78 18.37 5.76
CA ALA A 82 20.23 19.25 4.67
C ALA A 82 20.07 20.72 5.05
#